data_AF-A0A377FN65-F1
#
_entry.id   AF-A0A377FN65-F1
#
_cell.length_a   1.000
_cell.length_b   1.000
_cell.length_c   1.000
_cell.angle_alpha   90.00
_cell.angle_beta   90.00
_cell.angle_gamma   90.00
#
_symmetry.space_group_name_H-M   'P 1'
#
loop_
_entity.id
_entity.type
_entity.pdbx_description
1 polymer ?
#
loop_
_entity_poly.entity_id
_entity_poly.type
_entity_poly.pdbx_seq_one_letter_code
_entity_poly.pdbx_strand_id
1 'polypeptide(L)'
;MSAYENGKNNPTIDVLIDIADKCKVSLDWLAGRSDYTFALSSMRDFVLFMYELAMKKEIGFEIIVEDKFHNNDIETDENKWNVKLVFYGNDKEHAFNADVCNILKELSDNLFDLKSYSITKEQFDSMKNKSLEYYSLPLTQKEFEELSRDEILKKRIEYLKENNLV
;
A
#
# COMPACT_ATOMS: atom_id res chain seq x y z
N MET A 1 -30.23 -22.71 -23.38
CA MET A 1 -28.99 -22.75 -22.58
C MET A 1 -27.82 -22.99 -23.51
N SER A 2 -26.74 -22.24 -23.34
CA SER A 2 -25.51 -22.38 -24.13
C SER A 2 -24.84 -23.75 -23.94
N ALA A 3 -23.90 -24.12 -24.81
CA ALA A 3 -23.17 -25.39 -24.69
C ALA A 3 -22.39 -25.52 -23.36
N TYR A 4 -21.98 -24.38 -22.79
CA TYR A 4 -21.33 -24.29 -21.49
C TYR A 4 -22.32 -24.44 -20.33
N GLU A 5 -23.49 -23.79 -20.41
CA GLU A 5 -24.55 -23.89 -19.40
C GLU A 5 -25.08 -25.32 -19.23
N ASN A 6 -25.05 -26.12 -20.31
CA ASN A 6 -25.48 -27.51 -20.27
C ASN A 6 -24.35 -28.49 -19.90
N GLY A 7 -23.15 -28.01 -19.54
CA GLY A 7 -22.00 -28.84 -19.19
C GLY A 7 -21.49 -29.73 -20.33
N LYS A 8 -21.87 -29.41 -21.58
CA LYS A 8 -21.58 -30.25 -22.75
C LYS A 8 -20.13 -30.07 -23.22
N ASN A 9 -19.59 -28.86 -23.02
CA ASN A 9 -18.22 -28.50 -23.31
C ASN A 9 -17.62 -27.74 -22.12
N ASN A 10 -16.36 -28.02 -21.81
CA ASN A 10 -15.58 -27.18 -20.90
C ASN A 10 -14.90 -26.05 -21.70
N PRO A 11 -14.91 -24.80 -21.22
CA PRO A 11 -14.14 -23.72 -21.85
C PRO A 11 -12.64 -24.04 -21.79
N THR A 12 -11.92 -23.72 -22.87
CA THR A 12 -10.46 -23.82 -22.90
C THR A 12 -9.84 -22.69 -22.08
N ILE A 13 -8.55 -22.84 -21.73
CA ILE A 13 -7.81 -21.80 -21.00
C ILE A 13 -7.83 -20.46 -21.73
N ASP A 14 -7.72 -20.45 -23.06
CA ASP A 14 -7.74 -19.22 -23.87
C ASP A 14 -9.10 -18.50 -23.80
N VAL A 15 -10.21 -19.26 -23.76
CA VAL A 15 -11.55 -18.70 -23.58
C VAL A 15 -11.71 -18.10 -22.19
N LEU A 16 -11.13 -18.75 -21.15
CA LEU A 16 -11.14 -18.22 -19.80
C LEU A 16 -10.31 -16.92 -19.68
N ILE A 17 -9.16 -16.85 -20.37
CA ILE A 17 -8.32 -15.63 -20.42
C ILE A 17 -9.09 -14.50 -21.11
N ASP A 18 -9.70 -14.74 -22.27
CA ASP A 18 -10.47 -13.72 -23.00
C ASP A 18 -11.68 -13.20 -22.19
N ILE A 19 -12.32 -14.07 -21.41
CA ILE A 19 -13.38 -13.66 -20.46
C ILE A 19 -12.77 -12.80 -19.33
N ALA A 20 -11.66 -13.22 -18.74
CA ALA A 20 -11.00 -12.49 -17.66
C ALA A 20 -10.60 -11.07 -18.12
N ASP A 21 -10.01 -10.95 -19.32
CA ASP A 21 -9.61 -9.68 -19.93
C ASP A 21 -10.83 -8.78 -20.22
N LYS A 22 -11.91 -9.33 -20.79
CA LYS A 22 -13.16 -8.58 -21.05
C LYS A 22 -13.83 -8.08 -19.77
N CYS A 23 -13.80 -8.90 -18.72
CA CYS A 23 -14.36 -8.57 -17.42
C CYS A 23 -13.41 -7.75 -16.54
N LYS A 24 -12.15 -7.53 -16.96
CA LYS A 24 -11.08 -6.86 -16.20
C LYS A 24 -10.85 -7.48 -14.81
N VAL A 25 -10.88 -8.79 -14.72
CA VAL A 25 -10.61 -9.57 -13.50
C VAL A 25 -9.43 -10.51 -13.73
N SER A 26 -8.77 -10.98 -12.68
CA SER A 26 -7.72 -12.00 -12.85
C SER A 26 -8.31 -13.36 -13.18
N LEU A 27 -7.53 -14.23 -13.83
CA LEU A 27 -7.93 -15.61 -14.11
C LEU A 27 -8.19 -16.39 -12.82
N ASP A 28 -7.39 -16.16 -11.78
CA ASP A 28 -7.61 -16.75 -10.45
C ASP A 28 -8.94 -16.30 -9.83
N TRP A 29 -9.33 -15.04 -10.05
CA TRP A 29 -10.64 -14.54 -9.63
C TRP A 29 -11.78 -15.19 -10.40
N LEU A 30 -11.65 -15.27 -11.72
CA LEU A 30 -12.61 -15.95 -12.58
C LEU A 30 -12.79 -17.42 -12.21
N ALA A 31 -11.71 -18.09 -11.79
CA ALA A 31 -11.70 -19.49 -11.38
C ALA A 31 -12.24 -19.72 -9.96
N GLY A 32 -12.68 -18.67 -9.25
CA GLY A 32 -13.11 -18.76 -7.85
C GLY A 32 -11.97 -19.16 -6.90
N ARG A 33 -10.72 -18.92 -7.31
CA ARG A 33 -9.51 -19.16 -6.52
C ARG A 33 -8.94 -17.88 -5.90
N SER A 34 -9.55 -16.73 -6.19
CA SER A 34 -9.15 -15.45 -5.59
C SER A 34 -9.75 -15.30 -4.20
N ASP A 35 -9.18 -15.99 -3.23
CA ASP A 35 -8.88 -15.24 -2.02
C ASP A 35 -7.75 -14.31 -2.47
N TYR A 36 -8.07 -13.04 -2.76
CA TYR A 36 -7.04 -12.04 -3.04
C TYR A 36 -6.17 -11.95 -1.79
N THR A 37 -5.08 -12.71 -1.80
CA THR A 37 -4.11 -12.74 -0.72
C THR A 37 -3.02 -11.78 -1.13
N PHE A 38 -3.19 -10.51 -0.77
CA PHE A 38 -2.05 -9.61 -0.74
C PHE A 38 -1.00 -10.23 0.20
N ALA A 39 0.10 -10.71 -0.39
CA ALA A 39 1.15 -11.41 0.32
C ALA A 39 2.49 -10.70 0.10
N LEU A 40 2.99 -10.05 1.14
CA LEU A 40 4.37 -9.56 1.19
C LEU A 40 5.30 -10.74 1.51
N SER A 41 5.65 -11.52 0.49
CA SER A 41 6.41 -12.77 0.64
C SER A 41 7.93 -12.56 0.60
N SER A 42 8.38 -11.41 0.09
CA SER A 42 9.79 -11.09 -0.09
C SER A 42 10.10 -9.61 0.14
N MET A 43 11.37 -9.28 0.32
CA MET A 43 11.83 -7.88 0.38
C MET A 43 11.57 -7.12 -0.92
N ARG A 44 11.54 -7.82 -2.07
CA ARG A 44 11.14 -7.20 -3.35
C ARG A 44 9.70 -6.70 -3.27
N ASP A 45 8.80 -7.50 -2.70
CA ASP A 45 7.39 -7.12 -2.56
C ASP A 45 7.23 -5.95 -1.60
N PHE A 46 8.03 -5.90 -0.53
CA PHE A 46 8.07 -4.75 0.36
C PHE A 46 8.53 -3.47 -0.35
N VAL A 47 9.60 -3.54 -1.15
CA VAL A 47 10.06 -2.40 -1.95
C VAL A 47 8.95 -1.93 -2.89
N LEU A 48 8.34 -2.85 -3.65
CA LEU A 48 7.24 -2.52 -4.57
C LEU A 48 6.06 -1.87 -3.83
N PHE A 49 5.68 -2.41 -2.67
CA PHE A 49 4.62 -1.86 -1.84
C PHE A 49 4.93 -0.41 -1.39
N MET A 50 6.15 -0.14 -0.93
CA MET A 50 6.53 1.21 -0.48
C MET A 50 6.51 2.23 -1.61
N TYR A 51 6.99 1.88 -2.81
CA TYR A 51 6.91 2.75 -3.99
C TYR A 51 5.46 2.95 -4.44
N GLU A 52 4.66 1.89 -4.50
CA GLU A 52 3.24 1.99 -4.86
C GLU A 52 2.47 2.88 -3.87
N LEU A 53 2.71 2.74 -2.56
CA LEU A 53 2.09 3.56 -1.54
C LEU A 53 2.47 5.04 -1.69
N ALA A 54 3.76 5.33 -1.90
CA ALA A 54 4.26 6.70 -2.10
C ALA A 54 3.64 7.38 -3.34
N MET A 55 3.24 6.58 -4.33
CA MET A 55 2.63 7.04 -5.57
C MET A 55 1.10 7.21 -5.48
N LYS A 56 0.43 6.86 -4.38
CA LYS A 56 -1.03 7.05 -4.27
C LYS A 56 -1.39 8.50 -3.98
N LYS A 57 -2.33 9.05 -4.73
CA LYS A 57 -2.75 10.45 -4.63
C LYS A 57 -3.44 10.74 -3.29
N GLU A 58 -4.29 9.82 -2.85
CA GLU A 58 -5.16 10.01 -1.69
C GLU A 58 -4.44 9.83 -0.35
N ILE A 59 -3.21 9.30 -0.36
CA ILE A 59 -2.41 9.01 0.82
C ILE A 59 -1.09 9.78 0.75
N GLY A 60 -0.82 10.57 1.78
CA GLY A 60 0.43 11.29 1.94
C GLY A 60 1.08 11.03 3.29
N PHE A 61 2.40 10.90 3.28
CA PHE A 61 3.18 10.70 4.49
C PHE A 61 4.57 11.32 4.37
N GLU A 62 5.11 11.68 5.52
CA GLU A 62 6.51 12.06 5.65
C GLU A 62 7.36 10.85 6.04
N ILE A 63 8.58 10.81 5.52
CA ILE A 63 9.60 9.84 5.93
C ILE A 63 10.63 10.61 6.76
N ILE A 64 10.63 10.37 8.07
CA ILE A 64 11.62 10.95 8.98
C ILE A 64 12.70 9.90 9.22
N VAL A 65 13.91 10.18 8.75
CA VAL A 65 15.08 9.31 8.94
C VAL A 65 15.88 9.83 10.14
N GLU A 66 15.94 9.03 11.21
CA GLU A 66 16.77 9.30 12.38
C GLU A 66 18.03 8.44 12.29
N ASP A 67 18.96 8.92 11.45
CA ASP A 67 20.27 8.33 11.28
C ASP A 67 21.22 8.87 12.38
N LYS A 68 21.36 8.10 13.47
CA LYS A 68 22.24 8.45 14.59
C LYS A 68 23.49 7.57 14.65
N PHE A 69 24.26 7.50 13.56
CA PHE A 69 25.62 6.96 13.62
C PHE A 69 26.65 8.09 13.77
N HIS A 70 26.75 8.63 14.99
CA HIS A 70 27.86 9.48 15.39
C HIS A 70 28.84 8.65 16.22
N ASN A 71 29.82 8.04 15.54
CA ASN A 71 31.03 7.44 16.10
C ASN A 71 30.88 6.22 17.04
N ASN A 72 30.41 5.05 16.58
CA ASN A 72 30.92 3.70 16.99
C ASN A 72 29.98 2.50 16.72
N ASP A 73 28.93 2.60 15.87
CA ASP A 73 28.05 1.45 15.54
C ASP A 73 27.43 0.71 16.73
N ILE A 74 27.39 1.32 17.92
CA ILE A 74 26.76 0.75 19.11
C ILE A 74 25.38 1.39 19.28
N GLU A 75 24.34 0.60 19.03
CA GLU A 75 22.97 0.99 19.37
C GLU A 75 22.79 0.97 20.90
N THR A 76 22.40 2.12 21.46
CA THR A 76 21.93 2.23 22.85
C THR A 76 20.44 2.54 22.86
N ASP A 77 19.76 2.40 24.00
CA ASP A 77 18.32 2.70 24.07
C ASP A 77 17.97 4.15 23.68
N GLU A 78 18.93 5.07 23.81
CA GLU A 78 18.82 6.48 23.44
C GLU A 78 19.31 6.76 22.00
N ASN A 79 19.98 5.79 21.37
CA ASN A 79 20.66 5.89 20.08
C ASN A 79 20.28 4.75 19.12
N LYS A 80 18.98 4.61 18.83
CA LYS A 80 18.46 3.63 17.87
C LYS A 80 18.38 4.23 16.47
N TRP A 81 18.92 3.53 15.48
CA TRP A 81 18.67 3.84 14.08
C TRP A 81 17.22 3.48 13.75
N ASN A 82 16.44 4.48 13.35
CA ASN A 82 15.04 4.26 13.01
C ASN A 82 14.55 5.19 11.91
N VAL A 83 13.50 4.75 11.23
CA VAL A 83 12.76 5.53 10.24
C VAL A 83 11.30 5.54 10.65
N LYS A 84 10.68 6.71 10.60
CA LYS A 84 9.26 6.91 10.92
C LYS A 84 8.52 7.30 9.66
N LEU A 85 7.34 6.70 9.46
CA LEU A 85 6.35 7.16 8.50
C LEU A 85 5.30 7.96 9.28
N VAL A 86 5.12 9.24 8.94
CA VAL A 86 4.17 10.12 9.63
C VAL A 86 3.02 10.46 8.69
N PHE A 87 1.82 10.06 9.08
CA PHE A 87 0.58 10.37 8.37
C PHE A 87 -0.17 11.46 9.13
N TYR A 88 -0.46 12.58 8.48
CA TYR A 88 -1.26 13.65 9.07
C TYR A 88 -2.72 13.45 8.72
N GLY A 89 -3.51 12.92 9.66
CA GLY A 89 -4.93 12.62 9.43
C GLY A 89 -5.81 13.84 9.12
N ASN A 90 -5.33 15.05 9.43
CA ASN A 90 -6.00 16.32 9.16
C ASN A 90 -5.50 17.02 7.88
N ASP A 91 -4.62 16.36 7.11
CA ASP A 91 -4.16 16.88 5.84
C ASP A 91 -5.28 16.86 4.80
N LYS A 92 -5.60 18.04 4.27
CA LYS A 92 -6.70 18.22 3.31
C LYS A 92 -6.27 17.87 1.88
N GLU A 93 -4.98 17.78 1.60
CA GLU A 93 -4.47 17.42 0.28
C GLU A 93 -4.60 15.92 0.01
N HIS A 94 -4.69 15.11 1.07
CA HIS A 94 -4.73 13.66 1.01
C HIS A 94 -6.01 13.12 1.64
N ALA A 95 -7.01 12.88 0.77
CA ALA A 95 -8.39 12.58 1.16
C ALA A 95 -8.55 11.39 2.12
N PHE A 96 -7.62 10.43 2.13
CA PHE A 96 -7.72 9.21 2.94
C PHE A 96 -6.74 9.16 4.11
N ASN A 97 -5.99 10.23 4.40
CA ASN A 97 -5.06 10.22 5.53
C ASN A 97 -5.78 10.00 6.88
N ALA A 98 -6.97 10.54 7.08
CA ALA A 98 -7.78 10.29 8.28
C ALA A 98 -8.10 8.79 8.42
N ASP A 99 -8.49 8.15 7.32
CA ASP A 99 -8.78 6.71 7.28
C ASP A 99 -7.52 5.90 7.56
N VAL A 100 -6.37 6.26 6.97
CA VAL A 100 -5.09 5.60 7.26
C VAL A 100 -4.74 5.69 8.74
N CYS A 101 -4.90 6.85 9.38
CA CYS A 101 -4.68 6.98 10.82
C CYS A 101 -5.60 6.06 11.64
N ASN A 102 -6.87 5.96 11.26
CA ASN A 102 -7.83 5.08 11.92
C ASN A 102 -7.47 3.60 11.73
N ILE A 103 -7.11 3.19 10.51
CA ILE A 103 -6.65 1.83 10.19
C ILE A 103 -5.43 1.46 11.01
N LEU A 104 -4.41 2.33 11.05
CA LEU A 104 -3.17 2.06 11.79
C LEU A 104 -3.39 2.03 13.30
N LYS A 105 -4.30 2.87 13.82
CA LYS A 105 -4.72 2.82 15.22
C LYS A 105 -5.40 1.50 15.56
N GLU A 106 -6.40 1.10 14.77
CA GLU A 106 -7.11 -0.18 14.95
C GLU A 106 -6.14 -1.36 14.85
N LEU A 107 -5.22 -1.36 13.89
CA LEU A 107 -4.19 -2.39 13.78
C LEU A 107 -3.27 -2.44 15.01
N SER A 108 -2.85 -1.28 15.52
CA SER A 108 -2.03 -1.19 16.73
C SER A 108 -2.74 -1.79 17.95
N ASP A 109 -4.00 -1.41 18.17
CA ASP A 109 -4.83 -1.90 19.27
C ASP A 109 -5.06 -3.43 19.14
N ASN A 110 -5.45 -3.90 17.96
CA ASN A 110 -5.67 -5.32 17.68
C ASN A 110 -4.39 -6.16 17.86
N LEU A 111 -3.21 -5.63 17.46
CA LEU A 111 -1.93 -6.30 17.68
C LEU A 111 -1.56 -6.35 19.16
N PHE A 112 -1.85 -5.30 19.92
CA PHE A 112 -1.65 -5.28 21.37
C PHE A 112 -2.54 -6.32 22.05
N ASP A 113 -3.82 -6.38 21.71
CA ASP A 113 -4.77 -7.35 22.26
C ASP A 113 -4.39 -8.79 21.93
N LEU A 114 -3.94 -9.05 20.69
CA LEU A 114 -3.49 -10.38 20.29
C LEU A 114 -2.22 -10.79 21.05
N LYS A 115 -1.23 -9.88 21.17
CA LYS A 115 0.03 -10.14 21.88
C LYS A 115 -0.15 -10.27 23.40
N SER A 116 -1.14 -9.59 23.96
CA SER A 116 -1.51 -9.67 25.37
C SER A 116 -2.43 -10.86 25.68
N TYR A 117 -2.80 -11.66 24.68
CA TYR A 117 -3.76 -12.78 24.78
C TYR A 117 -5.18 -12.36 25.20
N SER A 118 -5.52 -11.09 24.99
CA SER A 118 -6.86 -10.54 25.24
C SER A 118 -7.88 -10.99 24.19
N ILE A 119 -7.40 -11.32 22.98
CA ILE A 119 -8.20 -11.90 21.89
C ILE A 119 -7.52 -13.15 21.31
N THR A 120 -8.32 -14.02 20.69
CA THR A 120 -7.82 -15.15 19.91
C THR A 120 -7.37 -14.72 18.52
N LYS A 121 -6.58 -15.57 17.85
CA LYS A 121 -6.21 -15.38 16.44
C LYS A 121 -7.44 -15.29 15.53
N GLU A 122 -8.47 -16.10 15.78
CA GLU A 122 -9.71 -16.09 15.00
C GLU A 122 -10.45 -14.75 15.12
N GLN A 123 -10.48 -14.17 16.32
CA GLN A 123 -11.05 -12.83 16.52
C GLN A 123 -10.24 -11.76 15.79
N PHE A 124 -8.91 -11.83 15.83
CA PHE A 124 -8.03 -10.92 15.08
C PHE A 124 -8.27 -11.02 13.56
N ASP A 125 -8.35 -12.25 13.01
CA ASP A 125 -8.61 -12.48 11.59
C ASP A 125 -10.01 -11.97 11.18
N SER A 126 -11.01 -12.12 12.06
CA SER A 126 -12.36 -11.58 11.86
C SER A 126 -12.38 -10.04 11.82
N MET A 127 -11.66 -9.38 12.75
CA MET A 127 -11.52 -7.91 12.76
C MET A 127 -10.83 -7.42 11.49
N LYS A 128 -9.76 -8.09 11.06
CA LYS A 128 -9.08 -7.80 9.78
C LYS A 128 -10.07 -7.86 8.61
N ASN A 129 -10.86 -8.93 8.49
CA ASN A 129 -11.81 -9.09 7.39
C ASN A 129 -12.88 -8.00 7.39
N LYS A 130 -13.41 -7.64 8.56
CA LYS A 130 -14.36 -6.53 8.70
C LYS A 130 -13.77 -5.19 8.24
N SER A 131 -12.52 -4.93 8.60
CA SER A 131 -11.78 -3.75 8.15
C SER A 131 -11.61 -3.72 6.63
N LEU A 132 -11.28 -4.87 6.01
CA LEU A 132 -11.14 -4.98 4.54
C LEU A 132 -12.46 -4.69 3.79
N GLU A 133 -13.59 -5.15 4.31
CA GLU A 133 -14.90 -4.87 3.72
C GLU A 133 -15.28 -3.39 3.80
N TYR A 134 -14.94 -2.74 4.92
CA TYR A 134 -15.25 -1.33 5.16
C TYR A 134 -14.40 -0.40 4.26
N TYR A 135 -13.09 -0.64 4.17
CA TYR A 135 -12.16 0.19 3.40
C TYR A 135 -12.00 -0.33 1.96
N SER A 136 -13.06 -0.24 1.17
CA SER A 136 -13.12 -0.71 -0.22
C SER A 136 -12.98 0.39 -1.27
N LEU A 137 -12.74 1.64 -0.86
CA LEU A 137 -12.59 2.78 -1.78
C LEU A 137 -11.31 2.65 -2.63
N PRO A 138 -11.36 3.05 -3.92
CA PRO A 138 -10.21 2.94 -4.81
C PRO A 138 -9.14 4.00 -4.53
N LEU A 139 -7.88 3.62 -4.74
CA LEU A 139 -6.72 4.53 -4.73
C LEU A 139 -6.29 4.83 -6.17
N THR A 140 -5.91 6.07 -6.45
CA THR A 140 -5.41 6.51 -7.77
C THR A 140 -3.93 6.87 -7.73
N GLN A 141 -3.29 6.87 -8.90
CA GLN A 141 -1.86 7.20 -9.01
C GLN A 141 -1.66 8.71 -9.10
N LYS A 142 -0.59 9.19 -8.47
CA LYS A 142 -0.03 10.53 -8.70
C LYS A 142 0.46 10.61 -10.13
N GLU A 143 0.15 11.72 -10.79
CA GLU A 143 0.69 12.04 -12.10
C GLU A 143 1.93 12.92 -11.93
N PHE A 144 3.04 12.50 -12.53
CA PHE A 144 4.26 13.29 -12.60
C PHE A 144 4.52 13.62 -14.06
N GLU A 145 4.94 14.86 -14.32
CA GLU A 145 5.34 15.28 -15.66
C GLU A 145 6.56 14.47 -16.12
N GLU A 146 6.51 13.90 -17.32
CA GLU A 146 7.69 13.35 -17.98
C GLU A 146 8.56 14.49 -18.49
N LEU A 147 9.60 14.82 -17.72
CA LEU A 147 10.51 15.92 -18.03
C LEU A 147 11.83 15.40 -18.59
N SER A 148 12.35 16.10 -19.60
CA SER A 148 13.73 15.93 -20.04
C SER A 148 14.71 16.37 -18.96
N ARG A 149 15.99 15.95 -19.08
CA ARG A 149 17.03 16.32 -18.11
C ARG A 149 17.20 17.84 -17.98
N ASP A 150 17.12 18.56 -19.10
CA ASP A 150 17.28 20.01 -19.12
C ASP A 150 16.12 20.71 -18.38
N GLU A 151 14.89 20.20 -18.53
CA GLU A 151 13.72 20.70 -17.81
C GLU A 151 13.80 20.41 -16.30
N ILE A 152 14.26 19.22 -15.92
CA ILE A 152 14.50 18.86 -14.50
C ILE A 152 15.54 19.80 -13.87
N LEU A 153 16.65 20.06 -14.56
CA LEU A 153 17.70 20.97 -14.07
C LEU A 153 17.16 22.38 -13.86
N LYS A 154 16.35 22.87 -14.81
CA LYS A 154 15.72 24.19 -14.71
C LYS A 154 14.78 24.28 -13.50
N LYS A 155 13.84 23.32 -13.35
CA LYS A 155 12.92 23.28 -12.20
C LYS A 155 13.66 23.16 -10.88
N ARG A 156 14.76 22.39 -10.82
CA ARG A 156 15.59 22.29 -9.62
C ARG A 156 16.24 23.63 -9.24
N ILE A 157 16.77 24.37 -10.21
CA ILE A 157 17.36 25.70 -9.95
C ILE A 157 16.30 26.68 -9.44
N GLU A 158 15.10 26.66 -10.02
CA GLU A 158 13.97 27.48 -9.58
C GLU A 158 13.57 27.15 -8.13
N TYR A 159 13.37 25.87 -7.82
CA TYR A 159 13.05 25.39 -6.46
C TYR A 159 14.09 25.83 -5.42
N LEU A 160 15.39 25.71 -5.74
CA LEU A 160 16.47 26.09 -4.82
C LEU A 160 16.47 27.58 -4.51
N LYS A 161 16.20 28.43 -5.50
CA LYS A 161 16.08 29.88 -5.32
C LYS A 161 14.88 30.25 -4.47
N GLU A 162 13.73 29.63 -4.71
CA GLU A 162 12.49 29.89 -3.95
C GLU A 162 12.61 29.52 -2.48
N ASN A 163 13.39 28.48 -2.17
CA ASN A 163 13.61 28.00 -0.80
C ASN A 163 14.87 28.58 -0.14
N ASN A 164 15.53 29.58 -0.76
CA ASN A 164 16.77 30.21 -0.29
C ASN A 164 17.90 29.21 0.03
N LEU A 165 17.99 28.13 -0.74
CA LEU A 165 19.02 27.10 -0.58
C LEU A 165 20.26 27.38 -1.45
N VAL A 166 20.22 28.43 -2.29
CA VAL A 166 21.30 28.95 -3.14
C VAL A 166 21.18 30.47 -3.26
#